data_AF-A0A819G323-F1
#
_entry.id   AF-A0A819G323-F1
#
_cell.length_a   1.000
_cell.length_b   1.000
_cell.length_c   1.000
_cell.angle_alpha   90.00
_cell.angle_beta   90.00
_cell.angle_gamma   90.00
#
_symmetry.space_group_name_H-M   'P 1'
#
loop_
_entity.id
_entity.type
_entity.pdbx_description
1 polymer ?
#
loop_
_entity_poly.entity_id
_entity_poly.type
_entity_poly.pdbx_seq_one_letter_code
_entity_poly.pdbx_strand_id
1 'polypeptide(L)'
;MSELSSIFITTSEQTDTINSDVEESDNIYIFDNDDEFIDFIPSPSIYENEVQDIDSLSKCFEQHYNNYLMFFMGSLKDACQAAFSPTIIQERRPILVYIYHDDNQFRKKFYETIFYSSTIINYLNVNYIVWPYEITTKSNRYTLTKIWEETFSTQFFDNFSIEQCPLLIGIMRLFEHKIDGNVTSEYQFKSLVKSNSLTRTQMTVNRENLLNELDIFKEECDKNEQDLSFSFAKKTGLCWEIVL
;
A
#
# COMPACT_ATOMS: atom_id res chain seq x y z
N MET A 1 42.45 17.15 27.20
CA MET A 1 42.03 18.50 27.63
C MET A 1 42.67 19.48 26.67
N SER A 2 41.84 20.28 25.99
CA SER A 2 42.13 21.54 25.24
C SER A 2 43.23 21.49 24.17
N GLU A 3 43.15 22.10 23.00
CA GLU A 3 42.24 23.09 22.43
C GLU A 3 42.49 23.16 20.92
N LEU A 4 41.48 23.60 20.18
CA LEU A 4 41.53 23.92 18.75
C LEU A 4 42.49 25.08 18.46
N SER A 5 43.19 25.04 17.33
CA SER A 5 43.65 26.26 16.66
C SER A 5 43.45 26.15 15.14
N SER A 6 42.70 27.12 14.65
CA SER A 6 42.28 27.44 13.29
C SER A 6 43.44 27.74 12.35
N ILE A 7 43.19 27.69 11.01
CA ILE A 7 43.82 28.46 9.90
C ILE A 7 43.60 27.70 8.55
N PHE A 8 43.30 28.23 7.34
CA PHE A 8 43.16 29.55 6.70
C PHE A 8 42.21 29.37 5.47
N ILE A 9 41.50 30.43 5.05
CA ILE A 9 40.87 30.54 3.72
C ILE A 9 41.63 31.60 2.91
N THR A 10 41.98 31.31 1.65
CA THR A 10 42.35 32.27 0.58
C THR A 10 42.12 31.62 -0.79
N THR A 11 41.05 31.99 -1.52
CA THR A 11 41.01 32.84 -2.76
C THR A 11 41.74 32.23 -3.98
N SER A 12 41.01 31.63 -4.93
CA SER A 12 40.42 32.22 -6.18
C SER A 12 41.43 32.50 -7.30
N GLU A 13 41.27 31.86 -8.46
CA GLU A 13 41.07 32.51 -9.78
C GLU A 13 40.95 31.50 -10.93
N GLN A 14 40.17 31.91 -11.93
CA GLN A 14 39.61 31.19 -13.07
C GLN A 14 40.60 30.99 -14.23
N THR A 15 40.28 30.11 -15.18
CA THR A 15 40.11 30.47 -16.61
C THR A 15 39.55 29.30 -17.44
N ASP A 16 38.59 29.66 -18.29
CA ASP A 16 37.77 28.84 -19.20
C ASP A 16 38.53 28.26 -20.40
N THR A 17 37.99 27.21 -21.05
CA THR A 17 37.69 27.16 -22.51
C THR A 17 36.83 25.93 -22.90
N ILE A 18 35.52 26.15 -23.04
CA ILE A 18 34.58 25.87 -24.17
C ILE A 18 34.54 24.49 -24.90
N ASN A 19 33.37 23.86 -24.75
CA ASN A 19 32.50 23.02 -25.63
C ASN A 19 32.99 21.78 -26.39
N SER A 20 32.28 20.68 -26.13
CA SER A 20 31.67 19.85 -27.19
C SER A 20 30.27 19.40 -26.75
N ASP A 21 29.31 19.56 -27.65
CA ASP A 21 27.87 19.41 -27.51
C ASP A 21 27.40 18.05 -26.98
N VAL A 22 26.51 18.08 -25.99
CA VAL A 22 25.49 17.04 -25.78
C VAL A 22 24.21 17.78 -25.42
N GLU A 23 23.30 17.87 -26.39
CA GLU A 23 21.90 18.16 -26.11
C GLU A 23 21.30 16.92 -25.43
N GLU A 24 21.15 16.99 -24.11
CA GLU A 24 20.21 16.13 -23.39
C GLU A 24 19.15 17.04 -22.77
N SER A 25 18.16 17.34 -23.60
CA SER A 25 16.87 17.86 -23.18
C SER A 25 16.13 16.73 -22.45
N ASP A 26 16.15 16.73 -21.12
CA ASP A 26 15.12 16.08 -20.33
C ASP A 26 14.71 16.97 -19.16
N ASN A 27 13.56 17.59 -19.38
CA ASN A 27 12.77 18.45 -18.50
C ASN A 27 12.93 18.17 -17.00
N ILE A 28 13.70 19.01 -16.32
CA ILE A 28 13.55 19.22 -14.87
C ILE A 28 12.23 20.00 -14.70
N TYR A 29 11.14 19.30 -14.43
CA TYR A 29 9.93 19.92 -13.91
C TYR A 29 10.21 20.45 -12.50
N ILE A 30 10.65 21.71 -12.45
CA ILE A 30 10.55 22.52 -11.23
C ILE A 30 9.06 22.76 -11.06
N PHE A 31 8.44 22.03 -10.12
CA PHE A 31 7.08 22.36 -9.69
C PHE A 31 7.15 23.68 -8.92
N ASP A 32 6.77 24.76 -9.59
CA ASP A 32 6.50 26.04 -8.96
C ASP A 32 5.38 25.85 -7.92
N ASN A 33 5.66 26.34 -6.72
CA ASN A 33 4.71 26.42 -5.63
C ASN A 33 3.67 27.50 -5.97
N ASP A 34 2.56 27.09 -6.57
CA ASP A 34 1.30 27.81 -6.43
C ASP A 34 0.30 26.87 -5.75
N ASP A 35 0.05 27.18 -4.48
CA ASP A 35 -0.99 26.63 -3.62
C ASP A 35 -2.39 26.88 -4.23
N GLU A 36 -2.74 26.17 -5.30
CA GLU A 36 -4.15 25.91 -5.57
C GLU A 36 -4.63 24.95 -4.48
N PHE A 37 -5.47 25.48 -3.59
CA PHE A 37 -6.32 24.73 -2.69
C PHE A 37 -7.08 23.67 -3.51
N ILE A 38 -6.48 22.50 -3.69
CA ILE A 38 -7.22 21.28 -3.96
C ILE A 38 -8.09 21.11 -2.72
N ASP A 39 -9.38 21.41 -2.87
CA ASP A 39 -10.37 21.25 -1.83
C ASP A 39 -10.16 19.88 -1.19
N PHE A 40 -9.98 19.91 0.13
CA PHE A 40 -9.75 18.73 0.95
C PHE A 40 -10.83 17.70 0.61
N ILE A 41 -10.41 16.52 0.12
CA ILE A 41 -11.31 15.43 -0.27
C ILE A 41 -12.26 15.17 0.89
N PRO A 42 -13.55 15.52 0.78
CA PRO A 42 -14.50 15.20 1.82
C PRO A 42 -14.45 13.68 1.96
N SER A 43 -14.14 13.20 3.16
CA SER A 43 -14.43 11.79 3.45
C SER A 43 -15.90 11.55 3.10
N PRO A 44 -16.23 10.39 2.48
CA PRO A 44 -17.60 9.96 2.35
C PRO A 44 -18.25 10.03 3.74
N SER A 45 -19.06 11.06 3.99
CA SER A 45 -19.60 11.32 5.32
C SER A 45 -20.48 10.17 5.76
N ILE A 46 -20.05 9.42 6.77
CA ILE A 46 -20.88 8.53 7.61
C ILE A 46 -21.87 7.71 6.76
N TYR A 47 -21.39 6.83 5.87
CA TYR A 47 -22.30 5.85 5.29
C TYR A 47 -22.41 4.65 6.24
N GLU A 48 -23.63 4.15 6.42
CA GLU A 48 -23.89 2.97 7.26
C GLU A 48 -23.46 1.66 6.58
N ASN A 49 -23.00 1.72 5.31
CA ASN A 49 -22.72 0.58 4.45
C ASN A 49 -21.34 0.69 3.78
N GLU A 50 -20.46 -0.27 4.09
CA GLU A 50 -19.07 -0.37 3.59
C GLU A 50 -18.96 -0.20 2.07
N VAL A 51 -19.90 -0.72 1.29
CA VAL A 51 -19.82 -0.66 -0.17
C VAL A 51 -20.06 0.76 -0.70
N GLN A 52 -20.95 1.51 -0.07
CA GLN A 52 -21.29 2.88 -0.48
C GLN A 52 -20.19 3.88 -0.13
N ASP A 53 -19.48 3.64 0.97
CA ASP A 53 -18.27 4.37 1.36
C ASP A 53 -17.16 4.22 0.30
N ILE A 54 -16.90 3.00 -0.15
CA ILE A 54 -15.82 2.69 -1.09
C ILE A 54 -16.09 3.28 -2.49
N ASP A 55 -17.34 3.23 -2.97
CA ASP A 55 -17.73 3.85 -4.25
C ASP A 55 -17.52 5.37 -4.24
N SER A 56 -17.93 6.03 -3.15
CA SER A 56 -17.73 7.47 -2.98
C SER A 56 -16.25 7.82 -2.93
N LEU A 57 -15.44 7.04 -2.19
CA LEU A 57 -13.99 7.21 -2.14
C LEU A 57 -13.35 7.07 -3.53
N SER A 58 -13.76 6.04 -4.29
CA SER A 58 -13.24 5.77 -5.63
C SER A 58 -13.51 6.95 -6.58
N LYS A 59 -14.74 7.49 -6.56
CA LYS A 59 -15.12 8.67 -7.36
C LYS A 59 -14.33 9.90 -6.96
N CYS A 60 -14.12 10.13 -5.66
CA CYS A 60 -13.28 11.23 -5.19
C CYS A 60 -11.85 11.11 -5.73
N PHE A 61 -11.26 9.91 -5.73
CA PHE A 61 -9.93 9.67 -6.27
C PHE A 61 -9.84 9.97 -7.76
N GLU A 62 -10.79 9.47 -8.54
CA GLU A 62 -10.85 9.68 -9.98
C GLU A 62 -10.94 11.17 -10.32
N GLN A 63 -11.84 11.90 -9.65
CA GLN A 63 -12.08 13.33 -9.89
C GLN A 63 -10.87 14.21 -9.56
N HIS A 64 -10.18 13.93 -8.46
CA HIS A 64 -9.12 14.82 -7.94
C HIS A 64 -7.75 14.51 -8.52
N TYR A 65 -7.48 13.26 -8.93
CA TYR A 65 -6.14 12.83 -9.32
C TYR A 65 -6.04 12.31 -10.75
N ASN A 66 -7.15 12.26 -11.49
CA ASN A 66 -7.22 11.70 -12.86
C ASN A 66 -6.56 10.31 -12.95
N ASN A 67 -6.64 9.56 -11.85
CA ASN A 67 -5.97 8.28 -11.63
C ASN A 67 -6.98 7.29 -11.07
N TYR A 68 -6.99 6.07 -11.60
CA TYR A 68 -7.99 5.06 -11.28
C TYR A 68 -7.38 3.93 -10.44
N LEU A 69 -7.18 4.19 -9.14
CA LEU A 69 -6.89 3.10 -8.21
C LEU A 69 -8.17 2.28 -8.01
N MET A 70 -8.11 0.99 -8.35
CA MET A 70 -9.27 0.10 -8.30
C MET A 70 -9.43 -0.45 -6.88
N PHE A 71 -10.26 0.23 -6.08
CA PHE A 71 -10.66 -0.30 -4.79
C PHE A 71 -11.63 -1.48 -4.95
N PHE A 72 -11.46 -2.48 -4.10
CA PHE A 72 -12.34 -3.64 -4.05
C PHE A 72 -13.69 -3.24 -3.43
N MET A 73 -14.77 -3.45 -4.18
CA MET A 73 -16.13 -3.18 -3.73
C MET A 73 -16.68 -4.40 -2.98
N GLY A 74 -16.75 -4.32 -1.65
CA GLY A 74 -17.26 -5.39 -0.81
C GLY A 74 -16.67 -5.36 0.59
N SER A 75 -17.05 -6.33 1.41
CA SER A 75 -16.48 -6.47 2.76
C SER A 75 -15.03 -6.97 2.71
N LEU A 76 -14.29 -6.81 3.81
CA LEU A 76 -12.95 -7.38 3.93
C LEU A 76 -12.96 -8.91 3.75
N LYS A 77 -14.04 -9.57 4.17
CA LYS A 77 -14.22 -11.01 3.97
C LYS A 77 -14.38 -11.37 2.48
N ASP A 78 -15.15 -10.58 1.74
CA ASP A 78 -15.30 -10.75 0.29
C ASP A 78 -13.97 -10.52 -0.43
N ALA A 79 -13.17 -9.54 0.04
CA ALA A 79 -11.82 -9.29 -0.46
C ALA A 79 -10.90 -10.51 -0.22
N CYS A 80 -10.95 -11.11 0.97
CA CYS A 80 -10.25 -12.37 1.27
C CYS A 80 -10.68 -13.52 0.36
N GLN A 81 -11.98 -13.65 0.09
CA GLN A 81 -12.48 -14.66 -0.82
C GLN A 81 -11.96 -14.43 -2.25
N ALA A 82 -12.04 -13.20 -2.75
CA ALA A 82 -11.55 -12.85 -4.08
C ALA A 82 -10.02 -13.00 -4.22
N ALA A 83 -9.28 -12.73 -3.14
CA ALA A 83 -7.81 -12.82 -3.11
C ALA A 83 -7.31 -14.26 -3.10
N PHE A 84 -7.91 -15.10 -2.25
CA PHE A 84 -7.31 -16.37 -1.85
C PHE A 84 -8.10 -17.60 -2.30
N SER A 85 -9.37 -17.46 -2.64
CA SER A 85 -10.24 -18.58 -3.06
C SER A 85 -10.26 -18.91 -4.56
N PRO A 86 -9.69 -18.13 -5.51
CA PRO A 86 -9.59 -18.58 -6.90
C PRO A 86 -8.96 -19.97 -7.02
N THR A 87 -9.51 -20.81 -7.91
CA THR A 87 -9.01 -22.16 -8.15
C THR A 87 -7.70 -22.12 -8.94
N ILE A 88 -7.57 -21.18 -9.86
CA ILE A 88 -6.34 -20.92 -10.61
C ILE A 88 -5.42 -20.09 -9.72
N ILE A 89 -4.27 -20.65 -9.34
CA ILE A 89 -3.33 -20.03 -8.38
C ILE A 89 -2.81 -18.69 -8.89
N GLN A 90 -2.60 -18.57 -10.20
CA GLN A 90 -2.12 -17.35 -10.85
C GLN A 90 -3.13 -16.19 -10.77
N GLU A 91 -4.42 -16.48 -10.52
CA GLU A 91 -5.44 -15.45 -10.31
C GLU A 91 -5.49 -14.95 -8.86
N ARG A 92 -4.82 -15.66 -7.94
CA ARG A 92 -4.73 -15.24 -6.53
C ARG A 92 -3.83 -14.03 -6.41
N ARG A 93 -4.28 -13.06 -5.61
CA ARG A 93 -3.55 -11.80 -5.41
C ARG A 93 -3.55 -11.44 -3.93
N PRO A 94 -2.42 -11.01 -3.35
CA PRO A 94 -2.40 -10.50 -1.99
C PRO A 94 -3.33 -9.29 -1.81
N ILE A 95 -3.73 -9.05 -0.56
CA ILE A 95 -4.56 -7.89 -0.21
C ILE A 95 -3.68 -6.77 0.29
N LEU A 96 -4.01 -5.54 -0.10
CA LEU A 96 -3.52 -4.32 0.53
C LEU A 96 -4.67 -3.61 1.22
N VAL A 97 -4.63 -3.58 2.55
CA VAL A 97 -5.57 -2.80 3.35
C VAL A 97 -5.04 -1.38 3.50
N TYR A 98 -5.78 -0.42 2.95
CA TYR A 98 -5.48 1.00 2.99
C TYR A 98 -6.31 1.69 4.08
N ILE A 99 -5.67 1.99 5.21
CA ILE A 99 -6.33 2.62 6.37
C ILE A 99 -6.00 4.10 6.41
N TYR A 100 -7.02 4.94 6.45
CA TYR A 100 -6.85 6.38 6.48
C TYR A 100 -7.75 7.05 7.50
N HIS A 101 -7.34 8.25 7.90
CA HIS A 101 -8.07 9.13 8.79
C HIS A 101 -8.15 10.49 8.10
N ASP A 102 -9.34 11.09 8.07
CA ASP A 102 -9.57 12.30 7.29
C ASP A 102 -8.73 13.47 7.81
N ASP A 103 -8.81 13.78 9.11
CA ASP A 103 -8.07 14.88 9.74
C ASP A 103 -6.53 14.69 9.83
N ASN A 104 -5.99 13.60 9.26
CA ASN A 104 -4.55 13.38 9.30
C ASN A 104 -3.86 14.18 8.19
N GLN A 105 -3.03 15.16 8.58
CA GLN A 105 -2.27 16.02 7.66
C GLN A 105 -1.37 15.24 6.67
N PHE A 106 -0.96 14.02 7.01
CA PHE A 106 -0.16 13.17 6.13
C PHE A 106 -0.99 12.47 5.06
N ARG A 107 -2.32 12.49 5.13
CA ARG A 107 -3.23 11.91 4.13
C ARG A 107 -2.99 12.48 2.74
N LYS A 108 -3.08 13.81 2.60
CA LYS A 108 -2.83 14.51 1.33
C LYS A 108 -1.45 14.18 0.76
N LYS A 109 -0.44 14.28 1.62
CA LYS A 109 0.95 14.06 1.23
C LYS A 109 1.25 12.62 0.83
N PHE A 110 0.64 11.65 1.53
CA PHE A 110 0.68 10.25 1.17
C PHE A 110 0.07 10.03 -0.22
N TYR A 111 -1.08 10.65 -0.52
CA TYR A 111 -1.67 10.58 -1.85
C TYR A 111 -0.78 11.15 -2.93
N GLU A 112 -0.32 12.39 -2.78
CA GLU A 112 0.58 13.05 -3.74
C GLU A 112 1.88 12.26 -3.97
N THR A 113 2.32 11.50 -2.97
CA THR A 113 3.56 10.75 -3.07
C THR A 113 3.36 9.34 -3.62
N ILE A 114 2.35 8.60 -3.14
CA ILE A 114 2.13 7.19 -3.45
C ILE A 114 1.08 7.03 -4.55
N PHE A 115 -0.14 7.50 -4.32
CA PHE A 115 -1.28 7.32 -5.24
C PHE A 115 -1.32 8.35 -6.38
N TYR A 116 -0.37 9.28 -6.48
CA TYR A 116 -0.17 10.08 -7.68
C TYR A 116 0.74 9.39 -8.71
N SER A 117 1.47 8.35 -8.29
CA SER A 117 2.34 7.57 -9.16
C SER A 117 1.53 6.63 -10.05
N SER A 118 1.42 6.92 -11.35
CA SER A 118 0.79 6.02 -12.31
C SER A 118 1.46 4.63 -12.29
N THR A 119 2.79 4.56 -12.13
CA THR A 119 3.54 3.31 -12.00
C THR A 119 3.08 2.50 -10.78
N ILE A 120 2.95 3.13 -9.60
CA ILE A 120 2.49 2.42 -8.39
C ILE A 120 1.04 1.99 -8.58
N ILE A 121 0.14 2.88 -9.02
CA ILE A 121 -1.28 2.56 -9.21
C ILE A 121 -1.45 1.38 -10.17
N ASN A 122 -0.78 1.41 -11.32
CA ASN A 122 -0.85 0.33 -12.29
C ASN A 122 -0.34 -0.98 -11.69
N TYR A 123 0.77 -0.93 -10.96
CA TYR A 123 1.31 -2.09 -10.27
C TYR A 123 0.32 -2.64 -9.22
N LEU A 124 -0.32 -1.76 -8.43
CA LEU A 124 -1.31 -2.12 -7.42
C LEU A 124 -2.56 -2.76 -8.05
N ASN A 125 -3.11 -2.15 -9.09
CA ASN A 125 -4.32 -2.63 -9.78
C ASN A 125 -4.12 -4.05 -10.36
N VAL A 126 -2.93 -4.33 -10.88
CA VAL A 126 -2.61 -5.63 -11.46
C VAL A 126 -2.34 -6.66 -10.36
N ASN A 127 -1.50 -6.33 -9.37
CA ASN A 127 -0.92 -7.33 -8.47
C ASN A 127 -1.66 -7.51 -7.15
N TYR A 128 -2.55 -6.59 -6.77
CA TYR A 128 -3.20 -6.60 -5.46
C TYR A 128 -4.71 -6.44 -5.56
N ILE A 129 -5.39 -6.92 -4.52
CA ILE A 129 -6.73 -6.46 -4.16
C ILE A 129 -6.57 -5.35 -3.13
N VAL A 130 -6.91 -4.12 -3.49
CA VAL A 130 -6.79 -2.97 -2.58
C VAL A 130 -8.13 -2.72 -1.88
N TRP A 131 -8.16 -2.86 -0.56
CA TRP A 131 -9.37 -2.65 0.25
C TRP A 131 -9.18 -1.43 1.16
N PRO A 132 -9.92 -0.33 0.96
CA PRO A 132 -9.78 0.87 1.76
C PRO A 132 -10.71 0.86 2.98
N TYR A 133 -10.29 1.54 4.05
CA TYR A 133 -11.15 1.76 5.21
C TYR A 133 -10.80 3.06 5.94
N GLU A 134 -11.84 3.82 6.31
CA GLU A 134 -11.73 5.08 7.02
C GLU A 134 -11.93 4.90 8.53
N ILE A 135 -11.07 5.51 9.35
CA ILE A 135 -11.15 5.39 10.83
C ILE A 135 -11.36 6.73 11.55
N THR A 136 -11.84 7.76 10.84
CA THR A 136 -12.02 9.12 11.38
C THR A 136 -12.90 9.14 12.62
N THR A 137 -13.99 8.37 12.60
CA THR A 137 -14.88 8.24 13.77
C THR A 137 -14.43 7.09 14.68
N LYS A 138 -14.65 7.26 16.00
CA LYS A 138 -14.44 6.16 16.97
C LYS A 138 -15.28 4.93 16.64
N SER A 139 -16.47 5.13 16.06
CA SER A 139 -17.36 4.06 15.61
C SER A 139 -16.69 3.25 14.51
N ASN A 140 -16.21 3.91 13.45
CA ASN A 140 -15.56 3.23 12.33
C ASN A 140 -14.30 2.48 12.79
N ARG A 141 -13.50 3.08 13.69
CA ARG A 141 -12.34 2.40 14.28
C ARG A 141 -12.73 1.14 15.05
N TYR A 142 -13.78 1.19 15.87
CA TYR A 142 -14.27 0.02 16.60
C TYR A 142 -14.83 -1.05 15.66
N THR A 143 -15.57 -0.65 14.62
CA THR A 143 -16.07 -1.55 13.59
C THR A 143 -14.93 -2.23 12.83
N LEU A 144 -13.87 -1.50 12.47
CA LEU A 144 -12.67 -2.09 11.85
C LEU A 144 -12.03 -3.15 12.74
N THR A 145 -11.88 -2.87 14.04
CA THR A 145 -11.35 -3.85 15.00
C THR A 145 -12.19 -5.12 15.00
N LYS A 146 -13.52 -5.00 15.03
CA LYS A 146 -14.41 -6.17 14.97
C LYS A 146 -14.27 -6.95 13.67
N ILE A 147 -14.36 -6.27 12.52
CA ILE A 147 -14.23 -6.90 11.21
C ILE A 147 -12.90 -7.66 11.13
N TRP A 148 -11.82 -7.07 11.62
CA TRP A 148 -10.50 -7.68 11.63
C TRP A 148 -10.43 -8.91 12.53
N GLU A 149 -10.92 -8.81 13.77
CA GLU A 149 -10.98 -9.94 14.71
C GLU A 149 -11.84 -11.08 14.18
N GLU A 150 -12.99 -10.77 13.57
CA GLU A 150 -13.88 -11.77 12.96
C GLU A 150 -13.26 -12.43 11.72
N THR A 151 -12.50 -11.68 10.91
CA THR A 151 -11.90 -12.20 9.68
C THR A 151 -10.62 -12.99 9.94
N PHE A 152 -9.79 -12.53 10.88
CA PHE A 152 -8.43 -13.06 11.07
C PHE A 152 -8.18 -13.68 12.44
N SER A 153 -9.13 -13.58 13.38
CA SER A 153 -8.96 -14.07 14.77
C SER A 153 -7.74 -13.48 15.48
N THR A 154 -7.37 -12.23 15.16
CA THR A 154 -6.21 -11.53 15.75
C THR A 154 -6.56 -10.14 16.26
N GLN A 155 -5.96 -9.75 17.39
CA GLN A 155 -6.08 -8.41 17.97
C GLN A 155 -4.98 -7.50 17.41
N PHE A 156 -5.21 -6.90 16.25
CA PHE A 156 -4.20 -6.06 15.58
C PHE A 156 -4.29 -4.57 15.99
N PHE A 157 -5.50 -4.06 16.23
CA PHE A 157 -5.76 -2.61 16.33
C PHE A 157 -5.71 -2.03 17.75
N ASP A 158 -5.55 -2.85 18.78
CA ASP A 158 -5.57 -2.38 20.18
C ASP A 158 -4.50 -1.31 20.47
N ASN A 159 -3.36 -1.37 19.77
CA ASN A 159 -2.25 -0.41 19.90
C ASN A 159 -2.09 0.54 18.70
N PHE A 160 -3.04 0.55 17.77
CA PHE A 160 -2.95 1.35 16.55
C PHE A 160 -3.27 2.82 16.82
N SER A 161 -2.34 3.76 16.58
CA SER A 161 -2.59 5.21 16.75
C SER A 161 -3.02 5.86 15.44
N ILE A 162 -3.92 6.85 15.49
CA ILE A 162 -4.32 7.67 14.33
C ILE A 162 -3.11 8.36 13.67
N GLU A 163 -2.06 8.64 14.45
CA GLU A 163 -0.81 9.22 13.95
C GLU A 163 -0.11 8.32 12.91
N GLN A 164 -0.40 7.01 12.94
CA GLN A 164 0.13 6.02 12.00
C GLN A 164 -0.58 6.04 10.65
N CYS A 165 -1.72 6.73 10.53
CA CYS A 165 -2.37 6.94 9.25
C CYS A 165 -1.63 7.96 8.37
N PRO A 166 -1.73 7.83 7.03
CA PRO A 166 -2.23 6.63 6.34
C PRO A 166 -1.30 5.43 6.49
N LEU A 167 -1.90 4.24 6.55
CA LEU A 167 -1.23 2.95 6.72
C LEU A 167 -1.61 2.01 5.57
N LEU A 168 -0.60 1.37 4.96
CA LEU A 168 -0.77 0.24 4.05
C LEU A 168 -0.32 -1.06 4.71
N ILE A 169 -1.23 -2.03 4.78
CA ILE A 169 -0.96 -3.37 5.33
C ILE A 169 -1.10 -4.39 4.20
N GLY A 170 -0.02 -5.10 3.89
CA GLY A 170 -0.06 -6.28 3.04
C GLY A 170 -0.53 -7.50 3.85
N ILE A 171 -1.46 -8.26 3.28
CA ILE A 171 -1.98 -9.50 3.86
C ILE A 171 -1.70 -10.64 2.89
N MET A 172 -1.10 -11.70 3.43
CA MET A 172 -0.90 -12.96 2.73
C MET A 172 -1.50 -14.13 3.53
N ARG A 173 -1.96 -15.16 2.83
CA ARG A 173 -2.38 -16.42 3.46
C ARG A 173 -1.16 -17.32 3.58
N LEU A 174 -0.90 -17.80 4.81
CA LEU A 174 0.23 -18.67 5.12
C LEU A 174 -0.09 -20.14 4.91
N PHE A 175 -1.27 -20.59 5.35
CA PHE A 175 -1.66 -22.00 5.24
C PHE A 175 -3.15 -22.23 5.44
N GLU A 176 -3.60 -23.40 4.98
CA GLU A 176 -4.94 -23.93 5.20
C GLU A 176 -4.88 -25.28 5.92
N HIS A 177 -5.57 -25.39 7.06
CA HIS A 177 -5.79 -26.64 7.76
C HIS A 177 -7.23 -27.08 7.59
N LYS A 178 -7.45 -28.30 7.07
CA LYS A 178 -8.76 -28.93 7.13
C LYS A 178 -8.85 -29.78 8.40
N ILE A 179 -9.61 -29.32 9.39
CA ILE A 179 -9.88 -30.04 10.64
C ILE A 179 -11.37 -30.35 10.67
N ASP A 180 -11.72 -31.64 10.72
CA ASP A 180 -13.11 -32.13 10.83
C ASP A 180 -14.08 -31.56 9.77
N GLY A 181 -13.58 -31.34 8.55
CA GLY A 181 -14.36 -30.79 7.44
C GLY A 181 -14.31 -29.26 7.30
N ASN A 182 -13.87 -28.56 8.35
CA ASN A 182 -13.71 -27.09 8.34
C ASN A 182 -12.30 -26.70 7.90
N VAL A 183 -12.20 -25.72 7.02
CA VAL A 183 -10.92 -25.14 6.58
C VAL A 183 -10.61 -23.91 7.43
N THR A 184 -9.53 -23.96 8.20
CA THR A 184 -8.98 -22.83 8.96
C THR A 184 -7.78 -22.28 8.19
N SER A 185 -7.75 -20.97 7.93
CA SER A 185 -6.62 -20.29 7.30
C SER A 185 -5.81 -19.49 8.32
N GLU A 186 -4.49 -19.49 8.19
CA GLU A 186 -3.62 -18.54 8.90
C GLU A 186 -3.11 -17.47 7.93
N TYR A 187 -2.92 -16.25 8.46
CA TYR A 187 -2.55 -15.08 7.69
C TYR A 187 -1.34 -14.38 8.30
N GLN A 188 -0.50 -13.78 7.45
CA GLN A 188 0.58 -12.90 7.86
C GLN A 188 0.29 -11.47 7.39
N PHE A 189 0.65 -10.51 8.26
CA PHE A 189 0.46 -9.08 8.02
C PHE A 189 1.82 -8.38 7.95
N LYS A 190 2.02 -7.57 6.93
CA LYS A 190 3.22 -6.71 6.78
C LYS A 190 2.78 -5.26 6.63
N SER A 191 3.23 -4.40 7.54
CA SER A 191 3.08 -2.96 7.36
C SER A 191 4.08 -2.49 6.30
N LEU A 192 3.58 -2.05 5.15
CA LEU A 192 4.41 -1.64 4.01
C LEU A 192 4.69 -0.13 4.01
N VAL A 193 3.77 0.69 4.54
CA VAL A 193 4.03 2.11 4.75
C VAL A 193 3.35 2.58 6.02
N LYS A 194 4.12 3.25 6.89
CA LYS A 194 3.58 4.05 8.00
C LYS A 194 3.96 5.50 7.77
N SER A 195 2.99 6.40 7.84
CA SER A 195 3.25 7.83 7.59
C SER A 195 3.80 8.60 8.80
N ASN A 196 4.03 7.92 9.93
CA ASN A 196 4.50 8.50 11.19
C ASN A 196 5.61 9.54 10.97
N SER A 197 5.28 10.82 11.15
CA SER A 197 6.24 11.94 11.23
C SER A 197 7.17 12.16 10.03
N LEU A 198 6.83 11.65 8.84
CA LEU A 198 7.75 11.70 7.70
C LEU A 198 7.74 13.08 7.01
N THR A 199 8.94 13.64 6.78
CA THR A 199 9.13 14.83 5.93
C THR A 199 8.86 14.50 4.45
N ARG A 200 8.69 15.52 3.58
CA ARG A 200 8.29 15.29 2.17
C ARG A 200 9.36 14.50 1.43
N THR A 201 10.61 14.85 1.68
CA THR A 201 11.79 14.11 1.24
C THR A 201 11.78 12.65 1.68
N GLN A 202 11.44 12.36 2.95
CA GLN A 202 11.37 10.98 3.44
C GLN A 202 10.25 10.19 2.77
N MET A 203 9.09 10.80 2.50
CA MET A 203 8.03 10.11 1.75
C MET A 203 8.43 9.82 0.30
N THR A 204 9.15 10.74 -0.36
CA THR A 204 9.63 10.52 -1.74
C THR A 204 10.63 9.36 -1.80
N VAL A 205 11.59 9.30 -0.87
CA VAL A 205 12.50 8.14 -0.77
C VAL A 205 11.72 6.85 -0.48
N ASN A 206 10.72 6.91 0.40
CA ASN A 206 9.85 5.77 0.67
C ASN A 206 9.03 5.34 -0.54
N ARG A 207 8.69 6.22 -1.50
CA ARG A 207 8.00 5.85 -2.74
C ARG A 207 8.85 4.92 -3.60
N GLU A 208 10.12 5.24 -3.77
CA GLU A 208 11.05 4.40 -4.56
C GLU A 208 11.27 3.05 -3.87
N ASN A 209 11.41 3.07 -2.55
CA ASN A 209 11.51 1.84 -1.76
C ASN A 209 10.20 1.05 -1.76
N LEU A 210 9.04 1.72 -1.82
CA LEU A 210 7.73 1.06 -1.76
C LEU A 210 7.50 0.11 -2.92
N LEU A 211 7.86 0.50 -4.15
CA LEU A 211 7.74 -0.41 -5.29
C LEU A 211 8.54 -1.69 -5.08
N ASN A 212 9.78 -1.56 -4.59
CA ASN A 212 10.62 -2.72 -4.27
C ASN A 212 10.04 -3.54 -3.12
N GLU A 213 9.53 -2.92 -2.06
CA GLU A 213 8.92 -3.63 -0.93
C GLU A 213 7.63 -4.37 -1.30
N LEU A 214 6.82 -3.77 -2.16
CA LEU A 214 5.64 -4.40 -2.75
C LEU A 214 6.05 -5.61 -3.58
N ASP A 215 7.04 -5.46 -4.46
CA ASP A 215 7.52 -6.53 -5.33
C ASP A 215 8.05 -7.73 -4.54
N ILE A 216 8.92 -7.46 -3.55
CA ILE A 216 9.42 -8.49 -2.63
C ILE A 216 8.28 -9.20 -1.92
N PHE A 217 7.29 -8.45 -1.41
CA PHE A 217 6.14 -9.04 -0.72
C PHE A 217 5.27 -9.89 -1.67
N LYS A 218 5.06 -9.44 -2.90
CA LYS A 218 4.31 -10.19 -3.92
C LYS A 218 5.01 -11.49 -4.28
N GLU A 219 6.33 -11.46 -4.49
CA GLU A 219 7.10 -12.66 -4.76
C GLU A 219 7.03 -13.68 -3.60
N GLU A 220 7.09 -13.19 -2.36
CA GLU A 220 6.95 -14.02 -1.16
C GLU A 220 5.56 -14.70 -1.13
N CYS A 221 4.50 -13.96 -1.44
CA CYS A 221 3.14 -14.50 -1.55
C CYS A 221 3.04 -15.59 -2.62
N ASP A 222 3.61 -15.35 -3.80
CA ASP A 222 3.54 -16.28 -4.94
C ASP A 222 4.27 -17.59 -4.65
N LYS A 223 5.45 -17.50 -4.03
CA LYS A 223 6.20 -18.67 -3.56
C LYS A 223 5.38 -19.46 -2.55
N ASN A 224 4.77 -18.78 -1.58
CA ASN A 224 3.96 -19.44 -0.54
C ASN A 224 2.71 -20.14 -1.12
N GLU A 225 2.00 -19.49 -2.05
CA GLU A 225 0.82 -20.09 -2.70
C GLU A 225 1.17 -21.32 -3.55
N GLN A 226 2.33 -21.31 -4.22
CA GLN A 226 2.85 -22.48 -4.93
C GLN A 226 3.13 -23.63 -3.94
N ASP A 227 3.86 -23.36 -2.85
CA ASP A 227 4.19 -24.35 -1.83
C ASP A 227 2.94 -24.96 -1.18
N LEU A 228 1.92 -24.13 -0.91
CA LEU A 228 0.62 -24.58 -0.40
C LEU A 228 -0.09 -25.51 -1.36
N SER A 229 -0.12 -25.15 -2.65
CA SER A 229 -0.70 -26.00 -3.70
C SER A 229 0.00 -27.35 -3.81
N PHE A 230 1.34 -27.36 -3.83
CA PHE A 230 2.12 -28.60 -3.87
C PHE A 230 1.85 -29.49 -2.66
N SER A 231 1.81 -28.90 -1.46
CA SER A 231 1.50 -29.61 -0.22
C SER A 231 0.08 -30.21 -0.24
N PHE A 232 -0.90 -29.45 -0.73
CA PHE A 232 -2.28 -29.89 -0.86
C PHE A 232 -2.45 -31.01 -1.88
N ALA A 233 -1.86 -30.89 -3.07
CA ALA A 233 -1.89 -31.92 -4.11
C ALA A 233 -1.27 -33.24 -3.63
N LYS A 234 -0.16 -33.17 -2.87
CA LYS A 234 0.47 -34.34 -2.27
C LYS A 234 -0.42 -35.02 -1.22
N LYS A 235 -1.11 -34.25 -0.37
CA LYS A 235 -2.03 -34.79 0.66
C LYS A 235 -3.28 -35.41 0.07
N THR A 236 -3.78 -34.88 -1.05
CA THR A 236 -5.03 -35.31 -1.68
C THR A 236 -4.84 -36.40 -2.73
N GLY A 237 -3.59 -36.75 -3.07
CA GLY A 237 -3.29 -37.78 -4.07
C GLY A 237 -3.65 -37.36 -5.51
N LEU A 238 -3.97 -36.08 -5.73
CA LEU A 238 -4.31 -35.51 -7.04
C LEU A 238 -3.09 -35.29 -7.94
N CYS A 239 -1.92 -35.82 -7.56
CA CYS A 239 -0.68 -35.68 -8.32
C CYS A 239 -0.60 -36.73 -9.42
N TRP A 240 -1.41 -36.64 -10.47
CA TRP A 240 -1.13 -37.29 -11.75
C TRP A 240 -1.63 -36.41 -12.91
N GLU A 241 -0.74 -36.22 -13.89
CA GLU A 241 -0.94 -35.63 -15.23
C GLU A 241 -0.85 -34.10 -15.35
N ILE A 242 0.39 -33.59 -15.30
CA ILE A 242 0.79 -32.52 -16.22
C ILE A 242 0.98 -33.21 -17.59
N VAL A 243 -0.03 -33.12 -18.45
CA VAL A 243 0.17 -33.36 -19.89
C VAL A 243 0.84 -32.12 -20.44
N LEU A 244 2.09 -32.29 -20.91
CA LEU A 244 2.87 -31.31 -21.66
C LEU A 244 2.14 -30.85 -22.92
#